data_AF-A0A4Y7TLY2-F1
#
_entry.id   AF-A0A4Y7TLY2-F1
#
_cell.length_a   1.000
_cell.length_b   1.000
_cell.length_c   1.000
_cell.angle_alpha   90.00
_cell.angle_beta   90.00
_cell.angle_gamma   90.00
#
_symmetry.space_group_name_H-M   'P 1'
#
loop_
_entity.id
_entity.type
_entity.pdbx_description
1 polymer ?
#
loop_
_entity_poly.entity_id
_entity_poly.type
_entity_poly.pdbx_seq_one_letter_code
_entity_poly.pdbx_strand_id
1 'polypeptide(L)'
;MSSNNATDFQSTFPDKDRSDASSESASDISDPEVPARFPPANQDRRKPGDASPARKSRKRSGRWKGMVLICPPPGGQEFATETTTDIIHAELKLLGPLLRLPAGKDVNVGEVTKLKAAEIILMMKSNAPVLWRMLNECLATNTSVQKERGKVIMTIISILCYRRSHHSNLLPKILAVYLKFRGVSTRGFDMLHALGLVMSYNWA
;
A
#
# COMPACT_ATOMS: atom_id res chain seq x y z
N MET A 1 21.93 44.63 -42.39
CA MET A 1 20.95 43.53 -42.42
C MET A 1 21.59 42.34 -41.70
N SER A 2 21.19 41.80 -40.56
CA SER A 2 20.11 42.03 -39.58
C SER A 2 20.61 41.35 -38.29
N SER A 3 20.81 42.11 -37.21
CA SER A 3 20.03 42.08 -35.95
C SER A 3 20.05 40.78 -35.14
N ASN A 4 20.72 40.88 -33.98
CA ASN A 4 20.71 39.99 -32.82
C ASN A 4 19.33 39.99 -32.13
N ASN A 5 18.96 38.88 -31.48
CA ASN A 5 17.97 38.90 -30.40
C ASN A 5 18.40 37.93 -29.29
N ALA A 6 18.88 38.50 -28.19
CA ALA A 6 18.97 37.89 -26.88
C ALA A 6 17.65 38.20 -26.13
N THR A 7 16.98 37.19 -25.60
CA THR A 7 15.82 37.37 -24.73
C THR A 7 16.23 37.19 -23.28
N ASP A 8 16.45 38.32 -22.61
CA ASP A 8 16.43 38.46 -21.16
C ASP A 8 15.00 38.22 -20.65
N PHE A 9 14.84 37.23 -19.77
CA PHE A 9 13.60 37.04 -19.01
C PHE A 9 13.79 37.67 -17.63
N GLN A 10 13.49 38.97 -17.52
CA GLN A 10 13.32 39.64 -16.23
C GLN A 10 11.96 39.23 -15.64
N SER A 11 12.01 38.48 -14.54
CA SER A 11 10.85 38.21 -13.70
C SER A 11 10.74 39.30 -12.64
N THR A 12 9.89 40.29 -12.92
CA THR A 12 9.36 41.24 -11.93
C THR A 12 8.27 40.56 -11.11
N PHE A 13 8.60 40.11 -9.91
CA PHE A 13 7.61 39.93 -8.85
C PHE A 13 7.61 41.20 -7.99
N PRO A 14 6.48 41.89 -7.82
CA PRO A 14 6.40 43.00 -6.88
C PRO A 14 6.39 42.46 -5.45
N ASP A 15 7.39 42.87 -4.67
CA ASP A 15 7.34 42.83 -3.21
C ASP A 15 6.11 43.60 -2.75
N LYS A 16 5.20 42.88 -2.09
CA LYS A 16 4.04 43.47 -1.46
C LYS A 16 4.22 43.35 0.05
N ASP A 17 4.90 44.34 0.59
CA ASP A 17 4.76 44.76 1.97
C ASP A 17 3.27 44.88 2.29
N ARG A 18 2.81 44.07 3.25
CA ARG A 18 1.53 44.32 3.92
C ARG A 18 1.56 43.80 5.36
N SER A 19 1.99 44.70 6.23
CA SER A 19 1.28 45.15 7.43
C SER A 19 0.85 44.09 8.43
N ASP A 20 1.53 44.12 9.58
CA ASP A 20 0.97 44.19 10.94
C ASP A 20 -0.54 43.92 11.02
N ALA A 21 -0.89 42.67 11.32
CA ALA A 21 -2.19 42.31 11.85
C ALA A 21 -2.10 42.29 13.38
N SER A 22 -2.67 43.34 13.96
CA SER A 22 -3.01 43.52 15.36
C SER A 22 -3.56 42.25 16.02
N SER A 23 -3.18 42.09 17.27
CA SER A 23 -3.77 41.19 18.26
C SER A 23 -5.30 41.27 18.25
N GLU A 24 -5.95 40.24 17.72
CA GLU A 24 -7.36 39.95 18.02
C GLU A 24 -7.43 39.00 19.22
N SER A 25 -8.17 39.47 20.20
CA SER A 25 -8.50 38.85 21.46
C SER A 25 -9.02 37.41 21.29
N ALA A 26 -8.49 36.51 22.11
CA ALA A 26 -9.07 35.20 22.34
C ALA A 26 -10.44 35.37 23.01
N SER A 27 -11.50 35.38 22.22
CA SER A 27 -12.85 35.13 22.70
C SER A 27 -13.06 33.62 22.85
N ASP A 28 -13.40 33.24 24.08
CA ASP A 28 -13.98 31.97 24.48
C ASP A 28 -14.98 31.43 23.45
N ILE A 29 -14.55 30.42 22.68
CA ILE A 29 -15.47 29.43 22.12
C ILE A 29 -15.49 28.26 23.11
N SER A 30 -16.45 28.35 24.03
CA SER A 30 -16.97 27.18 24.72
C SER A 30 -17.67 26.32 23.65
N ASP A 31 -16.94 25.39 23.03
CA ASP A 31 -17.57 24.30 22.31
C ASP A 31 -18.29 23.43 23.34
N PRO A 32 -19.62 23.25 23.26
CA PRO A 32 -20.29 22.26 24.09
C PRO A 32 -19.78 20.89 23.67
N GLU A 33 -19.24 20.13 24.63
CA GLU A 33 -19.02 18.70 24.49
C GLU A 33 -20.30 18.06 23.94
N VAL A 34 -20.29 17.75 22.64
CA VAL A 34 -21.23 16.80 22.07
C VAL A 34 -20.54 15.44 22.23
N PRO A 35 -20.88 14.65 23.26
CA PRO A 35 -20.35 13.31 23.37
C PRO A 35 -20.75 12.54 22.11
N ALA A 36 -19.76 11.93 21.46
CA ALA A 36 -19.99 11.02 20.36
C ALA A 36 -20.95 9.92 20.82
N ARG A 37 -22.24 10.05 20.46
CA ARG A 37 -23.23 8.98 20.62
C ARG A 37 -22.83 7.86 19.66
N PHE A 38 -22.10 6.89 20.18
CA PHE A 38 -21.99 5.59 19.54
C PHE A 38 -23.41 5.03 19.37
N PRO A 39 -23.78 4.51 18.19
CA PRO A 39 -25.03 3.80 18.04
C PRO A 39 -25.04 2.63 19.04
N PRO A 40 -26.16 2.39 19.74
CA PRO A 40 -26.26 1.26 20.65
C PRO A 40 -25.97 -0.02 19.88
N ALA A 41 -25.17 -0.90 20.49
CA ALA A 41 -24.90 -2.24 19.98
C ALA A 41 -26.23 -2.89 19.61
N ASN A 42 -26.45 -3.05 18.31
CA ASN A 42 -27.68 -3.60 17.77
C ASN A 42 -27.81 -5.00 18.36
N GLN A 43 -28.82 -5.18 19.22
CA GLN A 43 -29.13 -6.46 19.83
C GLN A 43 -29.37 -7.46 18.72
N ASP A 44 -28.42 -8.39 18.59
CA ASP A 44 -28.47 -9.55 17.70
C ASP A 44 -29.66 -10.42 18.14
N ARG A 45 -30.86 -10.11 17.64
CA ARG A 45 -32.05 -10.96 17.74
C ARG A 45 -31.81 -12.23 16.92
N ARG A 46 -30.99 -13.13 17.46
CA ARG A 46 -30.95 -14.51 17.00
C ARG A 46 -32.26 -15.17 17.42
N LYS A 47 -33.11 -15.43 16.42
CA LYS A 47 -34.28 -16.28 16.59
C LYS A 47 -33.82 -17.67 17.07
N PRO A 48 -34.38 -18.20 18.17
CA PRO A 48 -34.14 -19.57 18.57
C PRO A 48 -35.03 -20.46 17.71
N GLY A 49 -34.43 -21.27 16.85
CA GLY A 49 -35.16 -22.30 16.10
C GLY A 49 -34.83 -22.33 14.63
N ASP A 50 -33.60 -22.74 14.30
CA ASP A 50 -33.36 -23.53 13.10
C ASP A 50 -32.31 -24.58 13.45
N ALA A 51 -32.81 -25.78 13.70
CA ALA A 51 -32.01 -26.97 13.94
C ALA A 51 -31.17 -27.24 12.70
N SER A 52 -29.86 -26.99 12.80
CA SER A 52 -28.90 -27.42 11.78
C SER A 52 -28.94 -28.94 11.64
N PRO A 53 -29.08 -29.48 10.41
CA PRO A 53 -29.02 -30.91 10.20
C PRO A 53 -27.63 -31.43 10.59
N ALA A 54 -27.64 -32.50 11.38
CA ALA A 54 -26.47 -33.21 11.86
C ALA A 54 -25.43 -33.40 10.76
N ARG A 55 -24.33 -32.63 10.86
CA ARG A 55 -23.15 -32.73 10.00
C ARG A 55 -22.52 -34.08 10.26
N LYS A 56 -22.89 -35.08 9.45
CA LYS A 56 -22.26 -36.42 9.45
C LYS A 56 -20.75 -36.25 9.33
N SER A 57 -20.07 -36.44 10.45
CA SER A 57 -18.61 -36.48 10.56
C SER A 57 -18.11 -37.63 9.71
N ARG A 58 -17.74 -37.33 8.46
CA ARG A 58 -17.07 -38.26 7.57
C ARG A 58 -15.66 -38.46 8.15
N LYS A 59 -15.53 -39.46 9.04
CA LYS A 59 -14.25 -39.99 9.51
C LYS A 59 -13.49 -40.49 8.30
N ARG A 60 -12.72 -39.63 7.65
CA ARG A 60 -11.65 -40.03 6.74
C ARG A 60 -10.53 -40.57 7.63
N SER A 61 -10.65 -41.83 8.03
CA SER A 61 -9.52 -42.64 8.49
C SER A 61 -8.63 -42.96 7.29
N GLY A 62 -8.09 -41.92 6.68
CA GLY A 62 -6.98 -42.01 5.74
C GLY A 62 -5.74 -42.25 6.58
N ARG A 63 -5.34 -43.51 6.65
CA ARG A 63 -4.10 -44.01 7.24
C ARG A 63 -2.91 -43.30 6.59
N TRP A 64 -2.46 -42.17 7.15
CA TRP A 64 -1.13 -41.60 6.89
C TRP A 64 -0.08 -42.43 7.65
N LYS A 65 0.06 -43.72 7.30
CA LYS A 65 1.22 -44.51 7.73
C LYS A 65 2.31 -44.30 6.68
N GLY A 66 3.35 -43.56 7.03
CA GLY A 66 4.59 -43.52 6.25
C GLY A 66 5.08 -42.14 5.82
N MET A 67 4.51 -41.03 6.29
CA MET A 67 5.12 -39.72 6.08
C MET A 67 6.24 -39.55 7.12
N VAL A 68 7.42 -40.08 6.78
CA VAL A 68 8.66 -39.81 7.50
C VAL A 68 8.86 -38.30 7.43
N LEU A 69 8.69 -37.63 8.58
CA LEU A 69 9.15 -36.26 8.77
C LEU A 69 10.67 -36.29 8.66
N ILE A 70 11.19 -36.14 7.44
CA ILE A 70 12.60 -35.89 7.21
C ILE A 70 12.85 -34.50 7.80
N CYS A 71 13.30 -34.47 9.06
CA CYS A 71 13.89 -33.25 9.61
C CYS A 71 15.14 -32.98 8.76
N PRO A 72 15.20 -31.85 8.02
CA PRO A 72 16.40 -31.50 7.30
C PRO A 72 17.56 -31.37 8.31
N PRO A 73 18.78 -31.76 7.93
CA PRO A 73 19.94 -31.67 8.81
C PRO A 73 20.11 -30.22 9.30
N PRO A 74 20.68 -29.99 10.50
CA PRO A 74 20.73 -28.69 11.18
C PRO A 74 21.50 -27.54 10.47
N GLY A 75 21.91 -27.70 9.20
CA GLY A 75 22.41 -26.61 8.35
C GLY A 75 21.61 -26.40 7.05
N GLY A 76 20.69 -27.31 6.70
CA GLY A 76 19.93 -27.23 5.46
C GLY A 76 18.87 -26.13 5.45
N GLN A 77 18.29 -25.81 6.60
CA GLN A 77 17.27 -24.76 6.72
C GLN A 77 17.89 -23.36 6.55
N GLU A 78 19.06 -23.12 7.13
CA GLU A 78 19.76 -21.85 7.04
C GLU A 78 20.17 -21.56 5.61
N PHE A 79 20.82 -22.54 4.95
CA PHE A 79 21.19 -22.44 3.54
C PHE A 79 19.98 -22.18 2.62
N ALA A 80 18.88 -22.90 2.83
CA ALA A 80 17.65 -22.69 2.05
C ALA A 80 17.06 -21.28 2.28
N THR A 81 17.10 -20.78 3.51
CA THR A 81 16.61 -19.44 3.85
C THR A 81 17.46 -18.36 3.23
N GLU A 82 18.78 -18.47 3.30
CA GLU A 82 19.73 -17.55 2.69
C GLU A 82 19.57 -17.51 1.16
N THR A 83 19.57 -18.69 0.52
CA THR A 83 19.36 -18.81 -0.93
C THR A 83 18.04 -18.20 -1.37
N THR A 84 16.96 -18.44 -0.62
CA THR A 84 15.64 -17.86 -0.93
C THR A 84 15.65 -16.34 -0.77
N THR A 85 16.32 -15.84 0.25
CA THR A 85 16.48 -14.40 0.52
C THR A 85 17.23 -13.71 -0.62
N ASP A 86 18.30 -14.31 -1.12
CA ASP A 86 19.07 -13.80 -2.26
C ASP A 86 18.24 -13.73 -3.54
N ILE A 87 17.45 -14.78 -3.81
CA ILE A 87 16.53 -14.81 -4.96
C ILE A 87 15.50 -13.68 -4.83
N ILE A 88 14.88 -13.51 -3.66
CA ILE A 88 13.91 -12.43 -3.43
C ILE A 88 14.56 -11.06 -3.60
N HIS A 89 15.78 -10.85 -3.10
CA HIS A 89 16.50 -9.60 -3.28
C HIS A 89 16.79 -9.31 -4.76
N ALA A 90 17.17 -10.33 -5.54
CA ALA A 90 17.36 -10.20 -6.98
C ALA A 90 16.05 -9.83 -7.70
N GLU A 91 14.95 -10.51 -7.38
CA GLU A 91 13.63 -10.20 -7.95
C GLU A 91 13.17 -8.77 -7.61
N LEU A 92 13.31 -8.33 -6.36
CA LEU A 92 13.02 -6.96 -5.95
C LEU A 92 13.94 -5.95 -6.68
N LYS A 93 15.19 -6.32 -6.96
CA LYS A 93 16.14 -5.53 -7.77
C LYS A 93 15.63 -5.29 -9.17
N LEU A 94 15.10 -6.32 -9.83
CA LEU A 94 14.52 -6.24 -11.16
C LEU A 94 13.22 -5.41 -11.18
N LEU A 95 12.37 -5.52 -10.16
CA LEU A 95 11.12 -4.76 -10.08
C LEU A 95 11.32 -3.26 -9.85
N GLY A 96 12.42 -2.85 -9.21
CA GLY A 96 12.64 -1.47 -8.79
C GLY A 96 12.48 -0.44 -9.93
N PRO A 97 13.17 -0.60 -11.07
CA PRO A 97 13.03 0.27 -12.24
C PRO A 97 11.62 0.27 -12.86
N LEU A 98 10.92 -0.87 -12.82
CA LEU A 98 9.57 -1.02 -13.40
C LEU A 98 8.51 -0.28 -12.57
N LEU A 99 8.76 -0.08 -11.28
CA LEU A 99 7.92 0.68 -10.36
C LEU A 99 8.40 2.11 -10.15
N ARG A 100 9.26 2.60 -11.05
CA ARG A 100 9.76 3.97 -11.04
C ARG A 100 8.87 4.83 -11.93
N LEU A 101 8.50 6.00 -11.45
CA LEU A 101 7.91 7.02 -12.32
C LEU A 101 9.01 7.67 -13.18
N PRO A 102 8.69 8.04 -14.44
CA PRO A 102 9.64 8.77 -15.28
C PRO A 102 10.09 10.05 -14.58
N ALA A 103 11.40 10.29 -14.56
CA ALA A 103 11.98 11.43 -13.86
C ALA A 103 11.46 12.77 -14.43
N GLY A 104 11.19 13.74 -13.55
CA GLY A 104 10.76 15.08 -13.93
C GLY A 104 9.30 15.20 -14.39
N LYS A 105 8.51 14.11 -14.34
CA LYS A 105 7.06 14.19 -14.55
C LYS A 105 6.34 14.15 -13.21
N ASP A 106 5.60 15.20 -12.92
CA ASP A 106 4.55 15.13 -11.92
C ASP A 106 3.49 14.14 -12.37
N VAL A 107 2.97 13.40 -11.40
CA VAL A 107 1.95 12.38 -11.65
C VAL A 107 0.69 13.12 -12.07
N ASN A 108 0.42 13.13 -13.37
CA ASN A 108 -0.82 13.69 -13.88
C ASN A 108 -1.96 12.74 -13.49
N VAL A 109 -3.11 13.29 -13.08
CA VAL A 109 -4.35 12.55 -12.80
C VAL A 109 -4.72 11.59 -13.96
N GLY A 110 -4.43 11.99 -15.20
CA GLY A 110 -4.63 11.17 -16.39
C GLY A 110 -3.69 9.96 -16.51
N GLU A 111 -2.52 9.97 -15.88
CA GLU A 111 -1.60 8.83 -15.83
C GLU A 111 -1.99 7.87 -14.69
N VAL A 112 -2.47 8.40 -13.56
CA VAL A 112 -2.99 7.61 -12.43
C VAL A 112 -4.17 6.73 -12.86
N THR A 113 -5.07 7.28 -13.67
CA THR A 113 -6.28 6.58 -14.13
C THR A 113 -6.00 5.53 -15.20
N LYS A 114 -4.84 5.59 -15.89
CA LYS A 114 -4.45 4.60 -16.91
C LYS A 114 -3.83 3.33 -16.32
N LEU A 115 -3.30 3.41 -15.10
CA LEU A 115 -2.65 2.26 -14.47
C LEU A 115 -3.68 1.21 -14.03
N LYS A 116 -3.74 0.11 -14.78
CA LYS A 116 -4.58 -1.02 -14.42
C LYS A 116 -3.83 -1.93 -13.45
N ALA A 117 -4.41 -2.15 -12.28
CA ALA A 117 -3.85 -3.06 -11.28
C ALA A 117 -3.54 -4.45 -11.86
N ALA A 118 -4.35 -4.94 -12.80
CA ALA A 118 -4.13 -6.22 -13.46
C ALA A 118 -2.80 -6.27 -14.25
N GLU A 119 -2.41 -5.18 -14.91
CA GLU A 119 -1.17 -5.10 -15.68
C GLU A 119 0.05 -5.08 -14.76
N ILE A 120 -0.03 -4.32 -13.65
CA ILE A 120 1.02 -4.31 -12.62
C ILE A 120 1.16 -5.69 -11.98
N ILE A 121 0.05 -6.34 -11.64
CA ILE A 121 0.02 -7.69 -11.09
C ILE A 121 0.68 -8.68 -12.05
N LEU A 122 0.36 -8.62 -13.34
CA LEU A 122 0.96 -9.50 -14.34
C LEU A 122 2.47 -9.28 -14.45
N MET A 123 2.90 -8.01 -14.48
CA MET A 123 4.31 -7.62 -14.50
C MET A 123 5.07 -8.12 -13.26
N MET A 124 4.47 -7.98 -12.06
CA MET A 124 5.09 -8.48 -10.83
C MET A 124 5.20 -10.00 -10.80
N LYS A 125 4.16 -10.70 -11.28
CA LYS A 125 4.18 -12.17 -11.41
C LYS A 125 5.29 -12.65 -12.34
N SER A 126 5.53 -11.96 -13.45
CA SER A 126 6.54 -12.37 -14.43
C SER A 126 7.97 -12.04 -13.99
N ASN A 127 8.18 -10.96 -13.26
CA ASN A 127 9.52 -10.51 -12.85
C ASN A 127 9.92 -10.94 -11.43
N ALA A 128 8.96 -11.33 -10.58
CA ALA A 128 9.20 -11.82 -9.22
C ALA A 128 8.36 -13.07 -8.89
N PRO A 129 8.48 -14.16 -9.67
CA PRO A 129 7.64 -15.35 -9.51
C PRO A 129 7.84 -16.07 -8.17
N VAL A 130 9.05 -16.08 -7.60
CA VAL A 130 9.32 -16.77 -6.34
C VAL A 130 8.69 -16.02 -5.18
N LEU A 131 8.95 -14.71 -5.06
CA LEU A 131 8.33 -13.85 -4.06
C LEU A 131 6.80 -13.87 -4.19
N TRP A 132 6.28 -13.77 -5.42
CA TRP A 132 4.84 -13.82 -5.67
C TRP A 132 4.22 -15.12 -5.16
N ARG A 133 4.82 -16.27 -5.52
CA ARG A 133 4.33 -17.58 -5.11
C ARG A 133 4.34 -17.71 -3.60
N MET A 134 5.44 -17.33 -2.93
CA MET A 134 5.54 -17.40 -1.48
C MET A 134 4.45 -16.57 -0.79
N LEU A 135 4.28 -15.30 -1.19
CA LEU A 135 3.23 -14.45 -0.63
C LEU A 135 1.83 -15.01 -0.91
N ASN A 136 1.60 -15.58 -2.09
CA ASN A 136 0.34 -16.20 -2.45
C ASN A 136 0.02 -17.42 -1.57
N GLU A 137 1.01 -18.27 -1.29
CA GLU A 137 0.85 -19.40 -0.37
C GLU A 137 0.62 -18.92 1.07
N CYS A 138 1.34 -17.90 1.55
CA CYS A 138 1.11 -17.32 2.87
C CYS A 138 -0.31 -16.75 3.04
N LEU A 139 -0.92 -16.26 1.96
CA LEU A 139 -2.27 -15.72 1.95
C LEU A 139 -3.35 -16.76 1.63
N ALA A 140 -2.97 -18.01 1.32
CA ALA A 140 -3.89 -19.10 1.04
C ALA A 140 -4.56 -19.61 2.33
N THR A 141 -5.41 -18.79 2.93
CA THR A 141 -6.25 -19.18 4.07
C THR A 141 -7.64 -19.62 3.58
N ASN A 142 -8.25 -20.57 4.29
CA ASN A 142 -9.56 -21.16 3.96
C ASN A 142 -10.76 -20.24 4.21
N THR A 143 -10.58 -18.91 4.16
CA THR A 143 -11.66 -17.96 4.44
C THR A 143 -12.44 -17.65 3.16
N SER A 144 -13.77 -17.67 3.26
CA SER A 144 -14.71 -17.44 2.15
C SER A 144 -14.65 -16.03 1.56
N VAL A 145 -14.01 -15.08 2.27
CA VAL A 145 -13.81 -13.72 1.78
C VAL A 145 -12.57 -13.71 0.88
N GLN A 146 -12.79 -14.10 -0.37
CA GLN A 146 -11.80 -13.98 -1.45
C GLN A 146 -11.59 -12.50 -1.80
N LYS A 147 -11.07 -11.69 -0.86
CA LYS A 147 -10.45 -10.41 -1.23
C LYS A 147 -9.46 -10.70 -2.36
N GLU A 148 -9.38 -9.80 -3.35
CA GLU A 148 -8.47 -9.96 -4.49
C GLU A 148 -7.02 -10.06 -4.01
N ARG A 149 -6.55 -11.28 -3.77
CA ARG A 149 -5.23 -11.57 -3.19
C ARG A 149 -4.11 -10.92 -4.00
N GLY A 150 -4.28 -10.87 -5.32
CA GLY A 150 -3.34 -10.19 -6.22
C GLY A 150 -3.13 -8.72 -5.87
N LYS A 151 -4.17 -7.97 -5.48
CA LYS A 151 -4.04 -6.57 -5.05
C LYS A 151 -3.28 -6.44 -3.72
N VAL A 152 -3.49 -7.39 -2.80
CA VAL A 152 -2.77 -7.44 -1.52
C VAL A 152 -1.29 -7.72 -1.75
N ILE A 153 -0.96 -8.75 -2.54
CA ILE A 153 0.42 -9.12 -2.89
C ILE A 153 1.10 -7.96 -3.63
N MET A 154 0.42 -7.35 -4.61
CA MET A 154 0.90 -6.16 -5.32
C MET A 154 1.27 -5.05 -4.33
N THR A 155 0.40 -4.78 -3.35
CA THR A 155 0.65 -3.75 -2.33
C THR A 155 1.87 -4.09 -1.47
N ILE A 156 1.99 -5.34 -1.00
CA ILE A 156 3.15 -5.79 -0.20
C ILE A 156 4.45 -5.61 -0.99
N ILE A 157 4.49 -6.09 -2.24
CA ILE A 157 5.67 -5.98 -3.10
C ILE A 157 6.02 -4.50 -3.36
N SER A 158 5.03 -3.65 -3.61
CA SER A 158 5.26 -2.21 -3.78
C SER A 158 5.88 -1.56 -2.53
N ILE A 159 5.42 -1.91 -1.33
CA ILE A 159 6.01 -1.42 -0.08
C ILE A 159 7.47 -1.89 0.03
N LEU A 160 7.76 -3.17 -0.24
CA LEU A 160 9.11 -3.71 -0.19
C LEU A 160 10.05 -3.01 -1.19
N CYS A 161 9.60 -2.80 -2.43
CA CYS A 161 10.35 -2.06 -3.44
C CYS A 161 10.62 -0.61 -3.00
N TYR A 162 9.62 0.08 -2.47
CA TYR A 162 9.75 1.44 -1.97
C TYR A 162 10.75 1.55 -0.80
N ARG A 163 10.68 0.61 0.15
CA ARG A 163 11.61 0.55 1.30
C ARG A 163 13.05 0.29 0.87
N ARG A 164 13.25 -0.47 -0.21
CA ARG A 164 14.57 -0.75 -0.78
C ARG A 164 15.11 0.42 -1.59
N SER A 165 14.24 1.16 -2.26
CA SER A 165 14.59 2.35 -3.03
C SER A 165 13.42 3.33 -3.03
N HIS A 166 13.65 4.52 -2.46
CA HIS A 166 12.65 5.59 -2.44
C HIS A 166 12.19 6.04 -3.84
N HIS A 167 12.92 5.67 -4.88
CA HIS A 167 12.55 5.95 -6.26
C HIS A 167 11.53 4.96 -6.84
N SER A 168 11.38 3.76 -6.25
CA SER A 168 10.39 2.76 -6.66
C SER A 168 9.05 3.06 -5.99
N ASN A 169 8.54 4.26 -6.23
CA ASN A 169 7.43 4.87 -5.50
C ASN A 169 6.15 5.03 -6.34
N LEU A 170 6.00 4.31 -7.45
CA LEU A 170 4.82 4.38 -8.31
C LEU A 170 3.51 4.23 -7.53
N LEU A 171 3.35 3.11 -6.81
CA LEU A 171 2.11 2.85 -6.05
C LEU A 171 1.96 3.79 -4.84
N PRO A 172 2.98 4.03 -4.00
CA PRO A 172 2.90 5.01 -2.92
C PRO A 172 2.51 6.43 -3.37
N LYS A 173 3.02 6.89 -4.52
CA LYS A 173 2.71 8.24 -5.04
C LYS A 173 1.28 8.29 -5.58
N ILE A 174 0.82 7.25 -6.29
CA ILE A 174 -0.57 7.15 -6.76
C ILE A 174 -1.56 7.16 -5.58
N LEU A 175 -1.29 6.37 -4.54
CA LEU A 175 -2.11 6.33 -3.35
C LEU A 175 -2.11 7.67 -2.63
N ALA A 176 -0.95 8.34 -2.55
CA ALA A 176 -0.85 9.65 -1.94
C ALA A 176 -1.70 10.69 -2.68
N VAL A 177 -1.61 10.77 -4.00
CA VAL A 177 -2.44 11.67 -4.82
C VAL A 177 -3.93 11.37 -4.63
N TYR A 178 -4.33 10.10 -4.70
CA TYR A 178 -5.72 9.68 -4.52
C TYR A 178 -6.29 10.07 -3.15
N LEU A 179 -5.54 9.80 -2.07
CA LEU A 179 -5.99 10.09 -0.71
C LEU A 179 -6.03 11.59 -0.42
N LYS A 180 -5.15 12.38 -1.07
CA LYS A 180 -5.16 13.84 -0.98
C LYS A 180 -6.44 14.40 -1.60
N PHE A 181 -6.82 13.92 -2.78
CA PHE A 181 -8.11 14.27 -3.40
C PHE A 181 -9.33 13.79 -2.62
N ARG A 182 -9.21 12.72 -1.82
CA ARG A 182 -10.26 12.25 -0.91
C ARG A 182 -10.35 13.02 0.40
N GLY A 183 -9.48 14.02 0.61
CA GLY A 183 -9.50 14.85 1.82
C GLY A 183 -9.01 14.12 3.07
N VAL A 184 -8.13 13.12 2.93
CA VAL A 184 -7.49 12.51 4.09
C VAL A 184 -6.66 13.57 4.82
N SER A 185 -6.85 13.68 6.13
CA SER A 185 -6.13 14.65 6.96
C SER A 185 -4.62 14.40 6.93
N THR A 186 -3.83 15.44 7.20
CA THR A 186 -2.36 15.36 7.32
C THR A 186 -1.93 14.27 8.31
N ARG A 187 -2.62 14.18 9.46
CA ARG A 187 -2.38 13.12 10.47
C ARG A 187 -2.64 11.71 9.93
N GLY A 188 -3.67 11.54 9.08
CA GLY A 188 -3.94 10.26 8.41
C GLY A 188 -2.83 9.90 7.41
N PHE A 189 -2.32 10.90 6.68
CA PHE A 189 -1.16 10.74 5.82
C PHE A 189 0.10 10.32 6.58
N ASP A 190 0.39 10.94 7.72
CA ASP A 190 1.56 10.61 8.53
C ASP A 190 1.52 9.16 9.01
N MET A 191 0.33 8.68 9.41
CA MET A 191 0.13 7.28 9.80
C MET A 191 0.36 6.33 8.62
N LEU A 192 -0.20 6.63 7.44
CA LEU A 192 -0.03 5.80 6.25
C LEU A 192 1.42 5.84 5.73
N HIS A 193 2.10 6.97 5.88
CA HIS A 193 3.50 7.14 5.54
C HIS A 193 4.39 6.30 6.47
N ALA A 194 4.12 6.30 7.77
CA ALA A 194 4.81 5.44 8.74
C ALA A 194 4.64 3.95 8.41
N LEU A 195 3.49 3.54 7.87
CA LEU A 195 3.24 2.18 7.36
C LEU A 195 3.91 1.90 5.99
N GLY A 196 4.51 2.90 5.34
CA GLY A 196 5.12 2.78 4.02
C GLY A 196 4.13 2.65 2.87
N LEU A 197 2.84 2.93 3.10
CA LEU A 197 1.79 2.84 2.09
C LEU A 197 1.76 4.04 1.14
N VAL A 198 2.17 5.20 1.63
CA VAL A 198 2.17 6.47 0.89
C VAL A 198 3.47 7.23 1.10
N MET A 199 3.74 8.15 0.18
CA MET A 199 4.70 9.23 0.40
C MET A 199 4.15 10.22 1.44
N SER A 200 5.02 11.02 2.07
CA SER A 200 4.54 12.05 2.99
C SER A 200 3.70 13.10 2.28
N TYR A 201 2.86 13.80 3.03
CA TYR A 201 1.85 14.74 2.52
C TYR A 201 2.42 15.80 1.55
N ASN A 202 3.67 16.23 1.78
CA ASN A 202 4.35 17.26 0.97
C ASN A 202 4.76 16.80 -0.43
N TRP A 203 4.75 15.49 -0.70
CA TRP A 203 5.15 14.90 -1.99
C TRP A 203 3.96 14.53 -2.88
N ALA A 204 2.74 14.70 -2.37
CA ALA A 204 1.48 14.43 -3.04
C ALA A 204 0.92 15.68 -3.71
#